data_AF-A0A662TD19-F1
#
_entry.id   AF-A0A662TD19-F1
#
_cell.length_a   1.000
_cell.length_b   1.000
_cell.length_c   1.000
_cell.angle_alpha   90.00
_cell.angle_beta   90.00
_cell.angle_gamma   90.00
#
_symmetry.space_group_name_H-M   'P 1'
#
loop_
_entity.id
_entity.type
_entity.pdbx_description
1 polymer ?
#
loop_
_entity_poly.entity_id
_entity_poly.type
_entity_poly.pdbx_seq_one_letter_code
_entity_poly.pdbx_strand_id
1 'polypeptide(L)'
;VSRRVSKLLKEAGLRVAVIRHPMPYGDLRRQIWQRFETFEDMDKHECTIEEREEYEPHIKVGNIVYAGVDYEVILRKAEEEADVILWDGGNNDFPFIKPDLLITVVDPMRPGHELASYPGEINVRMADVIVINKVDTAPPENVEIVRKNVEEANPDAVIVEAASPVTVDDPSLIRGKRVLVVEDGPSVTHGGLPYGAGYIAAKKYGAKEIVDPRPYAVGSLRKVFEEYKHMANVLPAMGYGEQQIRELEATINAVDCDTIVAGTPIELKRIMEISKPEAHVKYELEERGKPTLKDIIDDFISKHIRE
;
A
#
# COMPACT_ATOMS: atom_id res chain seq x y z
N VAL A 1 -5.35 -0.23 -5.65
CA VAL A 1 -5.82 -0.62 -7.01
C VAL A 1 -5.85 -2.13 -7.18
N SER A 2 -4.77 -2.84 -6.87
CA SER A 2 -4.67 -4.31 -7.01
C SER A 2 -5.79 -5.09 -6.32
N ARG A 3 -6.20 -4.70 -5.09
CA ARG A 3 -7.38 -5.30 -4.41
C ARG A 3 -8.67 -5.17 -5.22
N ARG A 4 -8.90 -4.01 -5.86
CA ARG A 4 -10.08 -3.76 -6.70
C ARG A 4 -10.05 -4.64 -7.94
N VAL A 5 -8.91 -4.71 -8.63
CA VAL A 5 -8.71 -5.57 -9.82
C VAL A 5 -8.94 -7.04 -9.46
N SER A 6 -8.33 -7.51 -8.38
CA SER A 6 -8.50 -8.89 -7.90
C SER A 6 -9.95 -9.22 -7.56
N LYS A 7 -10.66 -8.31 -6.89
CA LYS A 7 -12.08 -8.48 -6.58
C LYS A 7 -12.93 -8.59 -7.86
N LEU A 8 -12.67 -7.75 -8.87
CA LEU A 8 -13.37 -7.80 -10.16
C LEU A 8 -13.15 -9.13 -10.89
N LEU A 9 -11.91 -9.63 -10.93
CA LEU A 9 -11.57 -10.93 -11.52
C LEU A 9 -12.30 -12.07 -10.80
N LYS A 10 -12.35 -12.04 -9.46
CA LYS A 10 -13.08 -13.02 -8.65
C LYS A 10 -14.60 -12.95 -8.80
N GLU A 11 -15.16 -11.74 -8.91
CA GLU A 11 -16.58 -11.53 -9.22
C GLU A 11 -16.95 -12.15 -10.59
N ALA A 12 -16.00 -12.23 -11.51
CA ALA A 12 -16.15 -12.92 -12.80
C ALA A 12 -15.94 -14.45 -12.72
N GLY A 13 -15.68 -15.00 -11.53
CA GLY A 13 -15.52 -16.43 -11.28
C GLY A 13 -14.10 -16.97 -11.48
N LEU A 14 -13.08 -16.11 -11.63
CA LEU A 14 -11.70 -16.52 -11.88
C LEU A 14 -10.94 -16.71 -10.56
N ARG A 15 -10.08 -17.73 -10.53
CA ARG A 15 -9.09 -17.94 -9.46
C ARG A 15 -7.90 -17.02 -9.73
N VAL A 16 -7.52 -16.25 -8.72
CA VAL A 16 -6.45 -15.24 -8.83
C VAL A 16 -5.32 -15.58 -7.87
N ALA A 17 -4.10 -15.69 -8.39
CA ALA A 17 -2.88 -15.70 -7.60
C ALA A 17 -2.19 -14.35 -7.76
N VAL A 18 -1.73 -13.76 -6.65
CA VAL A 18 -0.97 -12.51 -6.67
C VAL A 18 0.51 -12.84 -6.60
N ILE A 19 1.33 -12.25 -7.47
CA ILE A 19 2.79 -12.27 -7.30
C ILE A 19 3.20 -10.90 -6.79
N ARG A 20 3.82 -10.84 -5.62
CA ARG A 20 4.36 -9.61 -5.02
C ARG A 20 5.87 -9.53 -5.17
N HIS A 21 6.37 -8.29 -5.24
CA HIS A 21 7.80 -8.00 -5.12
C HIS A 21 8.39 -8.71 -3.89
N PRO A 22 9.54 -9.39 -4.02
CA PRO A 22 10.24 -9.93 -2.87
C PRO A 22 10.80 -8.79 -2.02
N MET A 23 10.62 -8.87 -0.70
CA MET A 23 11.34 -8.03 0.24
C MET A 23 12.55 -8.83 0.76
N PRO A 24 13.77 -8.68 0.19
CA PRO A 24 14.89 -9.59 0.39
C PRO A 24 15.63 -9.33 1.72
N TYR A 25 14.89 -9.15 2.82
CA TYR A 25 15.47 -8.85 4.13
C TYR A 25 16.04 -10.09 4.84
N GLY A 26 15.69 -11.30 4.39
CA GLY A 26 16.03 -12.58 5.02
C GLY A 26 17.08 -13.42 4.27
N ASP A 27 17.07 -14.74 4.52
CA ASP A 27 17.90 -15.69 3.79
C ASP A 27 17.29 -16.01 2.42
N LEU A 28 17.86 -15.43 1.35
CA LEU A 28 17.38 -15.58 -0.02
C LEU A 28 17.32 -17.04 -0.48
N ARG A 29 18.13 -17.94 0.10
CA ARG A 29 18.08 -19.38 -0.21
C ARG A 29 16.80 -20.03 0.29
N ARG A 30 16.20 -19.48 1.35
CA ARG A 30 14.89 -19.88 1.90
C ARG A 30 13.73 -19.14 1.22
N GLN A 31 14.03 -18.05 0.49
CA GLN A 31 13.06 -17.18 -0.19
C GLN A 31 13.12 -17.36 -1.73
N ILE A 32 13.48 -18.54 -2.23
CA ILE A 32 13.41 -18.84 -3.67
C ILE A 32 11.98 -18.64 -4.18
N TRP A 33 11.01 -19.20 -3.45
CA TRP A 33 9.59 -18.96 -3.61
C TRP A 33 8.90 -19.20 -2.27
N GLN A 34 7.82 -18.47 -2.02
CA GLN A 34 6.98 -18.55 -0.84
C GLN A 34 5.52 -18.41 -1.26
N ARG A 35 4.61 -19.04 -0.53
CA ARG A 35 3.16 -19.00 -0.76
C ARG A 35 2.49 -18.63 0.56
N PHE A 36 1.63 -17.63 0.52
CA PHE A 36 0.89 -17.11 1.67
C PHE A 36 -0.60 -17.11 1.37
N GLU A 37 -1.36 -17.87 2.16
CA GLU A 37 -2.81 -17.92 2.09
C GLU A 37 -3.45 -17.49 3.41
N THR A 38 -2.69 -17.61 4.51
CA THR A 38 -3.13 -17.33 5.88
C THR A 38 -2.14 -16.42 6.60
N PHE A 39 -2.55 -15.82 7.71
CA PHE A 39 -1.64 -15.01 8.53
C PHE A 39 -0.55 -15.88 9.19
N GLU A 40 -0.87 -17.13 9.49
CA GLU A 40 0.04 -18.12 10.04
C GLU A 40 1.19 -18.45 9.07
N ASP A 41 0.96 -18.37 7.75
CA ASP A 41 2.03 -18.50 6.76
C ASP A 41 3.06 -17.38 6.90
N MET A 42 2.62 -16.17 7.25
CA MET A 42 3.49 -15.00 7.44
C MET A 42 4.35 -15.16 8.69
N ASP A 43 3.77 -15.71 9.76
CA ASP A 43 4.52 -16.05 10.99
C ASP A 43 5.58 -17.11 10.71
N LYS A 44 5.20 -18.18 10.00
CA LYS A 44 6.10 -19.27 9.61
C LYS A 44 7.28 -18.80 8.76
N HIS A 45 7.05 -17.77 7.94
CA HIS A 45 8.05 -17.18 7.05
C HIS A 45 8.76 -15.96 7.65
N GLU A 46 8.50 -15.64 8.92
CA GLU A 46 9.16 -14.58 9.67
C GLU A 46 9.01 -13.19 8.98
N CYS A 47 7.85 -12.92 8.37
CA CYS A 47 7.60 -11.68 7.65
C CYS A 47 7.74 -10.44 8.56
N THR A 48 8.50 -9.46 8.08
CA THR A 48 8.63 -8.11 8.64
C THR A 48 7.30 -7.35 8.62
N ILE A 49 7.24 -6.21 9.32
CA ILE A 49 6.07 -5.32 9.26
C ILE A 49 5.77 -4.90 7.82
N GLU A 50 6.79 -4.54 7.05
CA GLU A 50 6.61 -4.07 5.67
C GLU A 50 6.09 -5.17 4.74
N GLU A 51 6.62 -6.39 4.84
CA GLU A 51 6.04 -7.55 4.12
C GLU A 51 4.57 -7.78 4.50
N ARG A 52 4.24 -7.60 5.78
CA ARG A 52 2.85 -7.74 6.24
C ARG A 52 1.95 -6.64 5.69
N GLU A 53 2.43 -5.40 5.64
CA GLU A 53 1.71 -4.26 5.04
C GLU A 53 1.38 -4.52 3.58
N GLU A 54 2.22 -5.25 2.86
CA GLU A 54 2.01 -5.58 1.46
C GLU A 54 1.19 -6.85 1.21
N TYR A 55 1.25 -7.85 2.09
CA TYR A 55 0.62 -9.15 1.87
C TYR A 55 -0.71 -9.31 2.62
N GLU A 56 -0.85 -8.80 3.86
CA GLU A 56 -2.08 -8.93 4.65
C GLU A 56 -3.32 -8.40 3.92
N PRO A 57 -3.28 -7.25 3.22
CA PRO A 57 -4.47 -6.74 2.54
C PRO A 57 -4.96 -7.66 1.42
N HIS A 58 -4.07 -8.45 0.80
CA HIS A 58 -4.41 -9.45 -0.20
C HIS A 58 -5.02 -10.70 0.46
N ILE A 59 -4.41 -11.20 1.54
CA ILE A 59 -4.91 -12.34 2.30
C ILE A 59 -6.32 -12.05 2.86
N LYS A 60 -6.57 -10.83 3.37
CA LYS A 60 -7.89 -10.41 3.87
C LYS A 60 -9.01 -10.47 2.82
N VAL A 61 -8.69 -10.30 1.54
CA VAL A 61 -9.65 -10.43 0.42
C VAL A 61 -9.62 -11.83 -0.22
N GLY A 62 -8.94 -12.78 0.42
CA GLY A 62 -8.87 -14.19 0.05
C GLY A 62 -7.94 -14.47 -1.13
N ASN A 63 -6.94 -13.63 -1.39
CA ASN A 63 -5.94 -13.90 -2.42
C ASN A 63 -4.86 -14.80 -1.85
N ILE A 64 -4.33 -15.69 -2.69
CA ILE A 64 -3.06 -16.36 -2.43
C ILE A 64 -1.96 -15.45 -2.96
N VAL A 65 -0.96 -15.17 -2.12
CA VAL A 65 0.20 -14.36 -2.47
C VAL A 65 1.41 -15.27 -2.65
N TYR A 66 2.13 -15.07 -3.74
CA TYR A 66 3.45 -15.65 -3.97
C TYR A 66 4.49 -14.53 -3.97
N ALA A 67 5.64 -14.80 -3.36
CA ALA A 67 6.78 -13.90 -3.33
C ALA A 67 8.09 -14.71 -3.30
N GLY A 68 9.21 -14.06 -3.60
CA GLY A 68 10.54 -14.66 -3.56
C GLY A 68 11.43 -14.17 -4.69
N VAL A 69 12.66 -14.68 -4.74
CA VAL A 69 13.70 -14.16 -5.64
C VAL A 69 13.74 -14.83 -7.01
N ASP A 70 13.13 -16.02 -7.17
CA ASP A 70 13.14 -16.76 -8.44
C ASP A 70 11.77 -16.70 -9.13
N TYR A 71 11.61 -15.70 -10.00
CA TYR A 71 10.34 -15.43 -10.68
C TYR A 71 9.89 -16.53 -11.65
N GLU A 72 10.80 -17.33 -12.20
CA GLU A 72 10.40 -18.48 -13.02
C GLU A 72 9.70 -19.52 -12.14
N VAL A 73 10.31 -19.87 -11.00
CA VAL A 73 9.74 -20.85 -10.07
C VAL A 73 8.42 -20.35 -9.48
N ILE A 74 8.37 -19.08 -9.08
CA ILE A 74 7.17 -18.44 -8.55
C ILE A 74 6.04 -18.45 -9.59
N LEU A 75 6.32 -18.06 -10.84
CA LEU A 75 5.31 -18.04 -11.89
C LEU A 75 4.72 -19.44 -12.10
N ARG A 76 5.57 -20.46 -12.30
CA ARG A 76 5.09 -21.85 -12.49
C ARG A 76 4.24 -22.34 -11.32
N LYS A 77 4.61 -21.96 -10.08
CA LYS A 77 3.86 -22.33 -8.88
C LYS A 77 2.50 -21.64 -8.80
N ALA A 78 2.43 -20.36 -9.18
CA ALA A 78 1.19 -19.60 -9.18
C ALA A 78 0.22 -20.09 -10.28
N GLU A 79 0.74 -20.47 -11.45
CA GLU A 79 -0.02 -21.04 -12.57
C GLU A 79 -0.71 -22.37 -12.24
N GLU A 80 -0.20 -23.13 -11.26
CA GLU A 80 -0.84 -24.37 -10.80
C GLU A 80 -2.19 -24.13 -10.09
N GLU A 81 -2.39 -22.95 -9.50
CA GLU A 81 -3.51 -22.65 -8.59
C GLU A 81 -4.49 -21.57 -9.11
N ALA A 82 -4.13 -20.83 -10.16
CA ALA A 82 -4.89 -19.69 -10.65
C ALA A 82 -5.21 -19.72 -12.14
N ASP A 83 -6.31 -19.07 -12.51
CA ASP A 83 -6.69 -18.81 -13.91
C ASP A 83 -6.06 -17.51 -14.41
N VAL A 84 -5.79 -16.56 -13.50
CA VAL A 84 -5.15 -15.27 -13.79
C VAL A 84 -4.10 -14.95 -12.73
N ILE A 85 -2.94 -14.50 -13.18
CA ILE A 85 -1.88 -13.96 -12.31
C ILE A 85 -2.05 -12.45 -12.22
N LEU A 86 -2.20 -11.93 -11.00
CA LEU A 86 -2.10 -10.52 -10.71
C LEU A 86 -0.68 -10.22 -10.21
N TRP A 87 0.19 -9.74 -11.10
CA TRP A 87 1.50 -9.25 -10.68
C TRP A 87 1.33 -7.85 -10.08
N ASP A 88 1.78 -7.68 -8.84
CA ASP A 88 1.77 -6.42 -8.12
C ASP A 88 3.22 -6.12 -7.70
N GLY A 89 3.81 -5.09 -8.32
CA GLY A 89 5.17 -4.64 -8.06
C GLY A 89 5.31 -3.59 -6.96
N GLY A 90 4.18 -3.14 -6.39
CA GLY A 90 4.18 -1.97 -5.49
C GLY A 90 4.80 -0.75 -6.16
N ASN A 91 5.69 -0.07 -5.44
CA ASN A 91 6.48 1.06 -5.93
C ASN A 91 7.90 0.68 -6.38
N ASN A 92 8.32 -0.58 -6.20
CA ASN A 92 9.72 -0.99 -6.36
C ASN A 92 10.06 -1.48 -7.76
N ASP A 93 9.07 -2.05 -8.48
CA ASP A 93 9.32 -2.79 -9.71
C ASP A 93 8.47 -2.36 -10.90
N PHE A 94 8.99 -2.69 -12.08
CA PHE A 94 8.22 -2.92 -13.31
C PHE A 94 8.06 -4.44 -13.50
N PRO A 95 7.08 -4.93 -14.27
CA PRO A 95 6.78 -6.37 -14.32
C PRO A 95 7.96 -7.20 -14.88
N PHE A 96 8.36 -8.24 -14.14
CA PHE A 96 9.41 -9.18 -14.57
C PHE A 96 8.88 -10.33 -15.43
N ILE A 97 7.56 -10.47 -15.49
CA ILE A 97 6.83 -11.39 -16.35
C ILE A 97 5.99 -10.56 -17.30
N LYS A 98 5.93 -10.97 -18.57
CA LYS A 98 5.24 -10.19 -19.60
C LYS A 98 3.73 -10.11 -19.28
N PRO A 99 3.17 -8.91 -19.02
CA PRO A 99 1.75 -8.78 -18.75
C PRO A 99 0.95 -8.79 -20.07
N ASP A 100 -0.27 -9.31 -20.01
CA ASP A 100 -1.30 -9.13 -21.05
C ASP A 100 -2.08 -7.82 -20.86
N LEU A 101 -2.05 -7.25 -19.65
CA LEU A 101 -2.59 -5.94 -19.29
C LEU A 101 -1.73 -5.31 -18.19
N LEU A 102 -1.17 -4.12 -18.42
CA LEU A 102 -0.38 -3.37 -17.45
C LEU A 102 -1.13 -2.13 -16.96
N ILE A 103 -1.45 -2.13 -15.66
CA ILE A 103 -2.10 -1.01 -14.96
C ILE A 103 -1.06 -0.32 -14.07
N THR A 104 -0.73 0.92 -14.38
CA THR A 104 0.19 1.75 -13.60
C THR A 104 -0.57 2.76 -12.76
N VAL A 105 -0.22 2.90 -11.49
CA VAL A 105 -0.83 3.89 -10.59
C VAL A 105 0.10 5.08 -10.43
N VAL A 106 -0.43 6.29 -10.61
CA VAL A 106 0.31 7.55 -10.38
C VAL A 106 -0.32 8.33 -9.23
N ASP A 107 0.53 9.00 -8.44
CA ASP A 107 0.14 9.71 -7.22
C ASP A 107 0.32 11.24 -7.37
N PRO A 108 -0.75 12.01 -7.52
CA PRO A 108 -0.72 13.47 -7.62
C PRO A 108 -0.33 14.17 -6.30
N MET A 109 -0.11 13.43 -5.21
CA MET A 109 0.57 13.97 -4.04
C MET A 109 2.07 14.22 -4.27
N ARG A 110 2.65 13.66 -5.34
CA ARG A 110 4.08 13.74 -5.69
C ARG A 110 4.26 14.03 -7.19
N PRO A 111 3.80 15.19 -7.69
CA PRO A 111 3.88 15.50 -9.12
C PRO A 111 5.33 15.46 -9.63
N GLY A 112 5.53 14.87 -10.80
CA GLY A 112 6.83 14.65 -11.44
C GLY A 112 7.43 13.26 -11.17
N HIS A 113 6.96 12.51 -10.17
CA HIS A 113 7.45 11.14 -9.93
C HIS A 113 7.13 10.21 -11.10
N GLU A 114 6.02 10.43 -11.78
CA GLU A 114 5.60 9.73 -13.01
C GLU A 114 6.60 9.91 -14.18
N LEU A 115 7.49 10.90 -14.11
CA LEU A 115 8.51 11.16 -15.13
C LEU A 115 9.95 10.96 -14.65
N ALA A 116 10.20 11.12 -13.34
CA ALA A 116 11.57 11.24 -12.80
C ALA A 116 11.94 10.16 -11.77
N SER A 117 11.00 9.31 -11.37
CA SER A 117 11.29 8.21 -10.44
C SER A 117 11.53 6.90 -11.19
N TYR A 118 12.48 6.11 -10.69
CA TYR A 118 12.66 4.72 -11.12
C TYR A 118 11.96 3.79 -10.13
N PRO A 119 11.16 2.80 -10.60
CA PRO A 119 10.81 2.51 -11.99
C PRO A 119 9.56 3.25 -12.50
N GLY A 120 9.09 4.30 -11.80
CA GLY A 120 7.86 5.03 -12.14
C GLY A 120 7.76 5.50 -13.60
N GLU A 121 8.82 6.09 -14.17
CA GLU A 121 8.83 6.51 -15.58
C GLU A 121 8.63 5.33 -16.53
N ILE A 122 9.29 4.20 -16.26
CA ILE A 122 9.21 2.98 -17.07
C ILE A 122 7.78 2.45 -17.04
N ASN A 123 7.19 2.35 -15.84
CA ASN A 123 5.82 1.87 -15.67
C ASN A 123 4.80 2.76 -16.38
N VAL A 124 4.97 4.08 -16.37
CA VAL A 124 4.08 5.02 -17.07
C VAL A 124 4.16 4.84 -18.57
N ARG A 125 5.38 4.75 -19.12
CA ARG A 125 5.60 4.59 -20.56
C ARG A 125 5.15 3.23 -21.11
N MET A 126 5.13 2.20 -20.27
CA MET A 126 4.71 0.85 -20.66
C MET A 126 3.22 0.57 -20.44
N ALA A 127 2.52 1.42 -19.68
CA ALA A 127 1.16 1.15 -19.24
C ALA A 127 0.17 1.05 -20.40
N ASP A 128 -0.75 0.09 -20.31
CA ASP A 128 -2.00 0.09 -21.08
C ASP A 128 -3.04 0.99 -20.41
N VAL A 129 -2.99 1.07 -19.08
CA VAL A 129 -3.91 1.85 -18.25
C VAL A 129 -3.14 2.61 -17.18
N ILE A 130 -3.43 3.90 -17.05
CA ILE A 130 -2.87 4.76 -16.00
C ILE A 130 -3.99 5.17 -15.05
N VAL A 131 -3.87 4.77 -13.78
CA VAL A 131 -4.80 5.16 -12.71
C VAL A 131 -4.21 6.34 -11.94
N ILE A 132 -4.82 7.51 -12.11
CA ILE A 132 -4.50 8.71 -11.31
C ILE A 132 -5.32 8.63 -10.03
N ASN A 133 -4.68 8.22 -8.94
CA ASN A 133 -5.37 7.96 -7.68
C ASN A 133 -5.30 9.18 -6.74
N LYS A 134 -6.12 9.20 -5.68
CA LYS A 134 -6.17 10.27 -4.65
C LYS A 134 -6.56 11.65 -5.19
N VAL A 135 -7.32 11.72 -6.29
CA VAL A 135 -7.79 12.99 -6.86
C VAL A 135 -8.71 13.77 -5.92
N ASP A 136 -9.27 13.12 -4.90
CA ASP A 136 -10.09 13.73 -3.85
C ASP A 136 -9.29 14.39 -2.72
N THR A 137 -8.00 14.04 -2.59
CA THR A 137 -7.12 14.52 -1.51
C THR A 137 -6.02 15.43 -2.04
N ALA A 138 -5.51 15.18 -3.24
CA ALA A 138 -4.45 15.98 -3.83
C ALA A 138 -4.94 17.38 -4.23
N PRO A 139 -4.06 18.39 -4.21
CA PRO A 139 -4.37 19.69 -4.78
C PRO A 139 -4.78 19.56 -6.26
N PRO A 140 -5.88 20.20 -6.71
CA PRO A 140 -6.36 20.08 -8.10
C PRO A 140 -5.29 20.41 -9.14
N GLU A 141 -4.43 21.38 -8.87
CA GLU A 141 -3.31 21.74 -9.72
C GLU A 141 -2.30 20.60 -9.92
N ASN A 142 -2.07 19.79 -8.89
CA ASN A 142 -1.17 18.65 -9.00
C ASN A 142 -1.80 17.52 -9.82
N VAL A 143 -3.11 17.31 -9.69
CA VAL A 143 -3.86 16.35 -10.50
C VAL A 143 -3.72 16.70 -11.98
N GLU A 144 -3.86 17.98 -12.33
CA GLU A 144 -3.72 18.44 -13.71
C GLU A 144 -2.28 18.37 -14.24
N ILE A 145 -1.27 18.63 -13.39
CA ILE A 145 0.14 18.43 -13.76
C ILE A 145 0.40 16.97 -14.10
N VAL A 146 0.01 16.04 -13.22
CA VAL A 146 0.19 14.60 -13.44
C VAL A 146 -0.59 14.15 -14.67
N ARG A 147 -1.85 14.61 -14.79
CA ARG A 147 -2.66 14.76 -16.00
C ARG A 147 -1.83 14.82 -17.27
N LYS A 148 -1.35 16.03 -17.48
CA LYS A 148 -0.60 16.41 -18.67
C LYS A 148 0.65 15.56 -18.85
N ASN A 149 1.38 15.29 -17.77
CA ASN A 149 2.63 14.54 -17.84
C ASN A 149 2.43 13.10 -18.34
N VAL A 150 1.39 12.39 -17.86
CA VAL A 150 1.13 11.02 -18.30
C VAL A 150 0.60 10.96 -19.74
N GLU A 151 -0.24 11.92 -20.14
CA GLU A 151 -0.72 12.04 -21.53
C GLU A 151 0.42 12.33 -22.51
N GLU A 152 1.39 13.17 -22.12
CA GLU A 152 2.57 13.44 -22.94
C GLU A 152 3.54 12.26 -22.98
N ALA A 153 3.72 11.53 -21.87
CA ALA A 153 4.66 10.43 -21.77
C ALA A 153 4.16 9.13 -22.43
N ASN A 154 2.84 8.89 -22.39
CA ASN A 154 2.19 7.72 -22.99
C ASN A 154 0.78 8.09 -23.53
N PRO A 155 0.72 8.59 -24.78
CA PRO A 155 -0.55 9.02 -25.40
C PRO A 155 -1.57 7.91 -25.66
N ASP A 156 -1.13 6.64 -25.67
CA ASP A 156 -1.97 5.50 -26.00
C ASP A 156 -2.62 4.86 -24.76
N ALA A 157 -2.16 5.21 -23.55
CA ALA A 157 -2.70 4.65 -22.31
C ALA A 157 -4.11 5.16 -22.00
N VAL A 158 -4.98 4.26 -21.54
CA VAL A 158 -6.29 4.62 -21.00
C VAL A 158 -6.13 5.25 -19.62
N ILE A 159 -6.67 6.45 -19.41
CA ILE A 159 -6.61 7.14 -18.13
C ILE A 159 -7.88 6.85 -17.31
N VAL A 160 -7.69 6.46 -16.06
CA VAL A 160 -8.75 6.30 -15.06
C VAL A 160 -8.43 7.18 -13.87
N GLU A 161 -9.36 8.06 -13.49
CA GLU A 161 -9.24 8.80 -12.23
C GLU A 161 -9.88 8.01 -11.10
N ALA A 162 -9.27 8.08 -9.92
CA ALA A 162 -9.80 7.43 -8.74
C ALA A 162 -9.55 8.25 -7.48
N ALA A 163 -10.53 8.19 -6.58
CA ALA A 163 -10.41 8.63 -5.20
C ALA A 163 -10.00 7.46 -4.30
N SER A 164 -9.46 7.79 -3.13
CA SER A 164 -9.19 6.81 -2.06
C SER A 164 -9.73 7.33 -0.72
N PRO A 165 -11.06 7.45 -0.58
CA PRO A 165 -11.67 8.04 0.59
C PRO A 165 -11.33 7.24 1.85
N VAL A 166 -10.77 7.94 2.86
CA VAL A 166 -10.47 7.32 4.16
C VAL A 166 -11.73 7.17 5.01
N THR A 167 -11.85 6.00 5.62
CA THR A 167 -12.88 5.60 6.58
C THR A 167 -12.21 5.08 7.85
N VAL A 168 -12.93 5.07 8.97
CA VAL A 168 -12.43 4.52 10.23
C VAL A 168 -13.48 3.59 10.82
N ASP A 169 -13.04 2.55 11.51
CA ASP A 169 -13.91 1.57 12.17
C ASP A 169 -14.72 2.17 13.32
N ASP A 170 -14.10 3.02 14.14
CA ASP A 170 -14.77 3.75 15.23
C ASP A 170 -14.39 5.24 15.23
N PRO A 171 -15.20 6.11 14.59
CA PRO A 171 -14.98 7.56 14.59
C PRO A 171 -15.04 8.21 15.98
N SER A 172 -15.69 7.56 16.96
CA SER A 172 -15.85 8.13 18.30
C SER A 172 -14.54 8.16 19.08
N LEU A 173 -13.59 7.30 18.72
CA LEU A 173 -12.23 7.31 19.27
C LEU A 173 -11.44 8.52 18.82
N ILE A 174 -11.78 9.16 17.69
CA ILE A 174 -11.02 10.30 17.15
C ILE A 174 -11.60 11.64 17.61
N ARG A 175 -12.93 11.78 17.56
CA ARG A 175 -13.60 13.08 17.71
C ARG A 175 -13.30 13.74 19.06
N GLY A 176 -12.68 14.91 19.02
CA GLY A 176 -12.36 15.70 20.23
C GLY A 176 -11.26 15.10 21.10
N LYS A 177 -10.56 14.06 20.62
CA LYS A 177 -9.47 13.37 21.33
C LYS A 177 -8.09 13.86 20.88
N ARG A 178 -7.10 13.73 21.77
CA ARG A 178 -5.67 13.86 21.43
C ARG A 178 -5.22 12.52 20.88
N VAL A 179 -4.75 12.49 19.64
CA VAL A 179 -4.47 11.24 18.94
C VAL A 179 -2.99 11.11 18.58
N LEU A 180 -2.46 9.89 18.70
CA LEU A 180 -1.23 9.50 18.03
C LEU A 180 -1.59 8.93 16.66
N VAL A 181 -1.00 9.46 15.59
CA VAL A 181 -1.16 8.90 14.25
C VAL A 181 0.04 8.00 13.95
N VAL A 182 -0.22 6.74 13.65
CA VAL A 182 0.78 5.78 13.17
C VAL A 182 0.54 5.56 11.68
N GLU A 183 1.55 5.77 10.84
CA GLU A 183 1.42 5.67 9.38
C GLU A 183 2.26 4.53 8.82
N ASP A 184 1.89 4.10 7.61
CA ASP A 184 2.70 3.27 6.73
C ASP A 184 4.15 3.82 6.65
N GLY A 185 5.09 3.02 7.15
CA GLY A 185 6.48 3.43 7.34
C GLY A 185 7.14 3.88 6.02
N PRO A 186 7.11 3.06 4.96
CA PRO A 186 7.66 3.42 3.65
C PRO A 186 7.13 4.74 3.10
N SER A 187 5.82 4.96 3.14
CA SER A 187 5.19 6.17 2.57
C SER A 187 5.72 7.48 3.15
N VAL A 188 5.93 7.52 4.47
CA VAL A 188 6.34 8.75 5.19
C VAL A 188 7.85 8.84 5.46
N THR A 189 8.62 7.83 5.07
CA THR A 189 10.08 7.83 5.17
C THR A 189 10.70 8.02 3.78
N HIS A 190 11.15 6.95 3.15
CA HIS A 190 11.79 7.01 1.83
C HIS A 190 10.79 7.33 0.70
N GLY A 191 9.48 7.14 0.92
CA GLY A 191 8.41 7.60 0.04
C GLY A 191 8.17 9.11 0.05
N GLY A 192 8.72 9.85 1.03
CA GLY A 192 8.77 11.32 1.01
C GLY A 192 7.47 12.05 1.35
N LEU A 193 6.39 11.37 1.78
CA LEU A 193 5.18 12.07 2.19
C LEU A 193 5.31 12.61 3.61
N PRO A 194 4.83 13.84 3.90
CA PRO A 194 4.80 14.33 5.27
C PRO A 194 3.82 13.55 6.15
N TYR A 195 2.78 12.94 5.57
CA TYR A 195 1.74 12.20 6.28
C TYR A 195 0.97 11.28 5.34
N GLY A 196 0.17 10.36 5.89
CA GLY A 196 -0.60 9.38 5.15
C GLY A 196 -2.09 9.38 5.52
N ALA A 197 -2.71 8.20 5.40
CA ALA A 197 -4.15 8.01 5.59
C ALA A 197 -4.58 8.26 7.04
N GLY A 198 -3.72 7.93 8.01
CA GLY A 198 -3.96 8.16 9.44
C GLY A 198 -4.19 9.63 9.76
N TYR A 199 -3.34 10.50 9.24
CA TYR A 199 -3.39 11.94 9.47
C TYR A 199 -4.62 12.57 8.80
N ILE A 200 -4.93 12.15 7.57
CA ILE A 200 -6.13 12.58 6.84
C ILE A 200 -7.38 12.19 7.63
N ALA A 201 -7.45 10.96 8.14
CA ALA A 201 -8.56 10.49 8.98
C ALA A 201 -8.67 11.28 10.28
N ALA A 202 -7.55 11.50 10.99
CA ALA A 202 -7.53 12.28 12.23
C ALA A 202 -8.12 13.68 12.03
N LYS A 203 -7.76 14.37 10.94
CA LYS A 203 -8.34 15.67 10.58
C LYS A 203 -9.82 15.57 10.21
N LYS A 204 -10.17 14.64 9.33
CA LYS A 204 -11.55 14.43 8.82
C LYS A 204 -12.55 14.17 9.95
N TYR A 205 -12.18 13.37 10.94
CA TYR A 205 -13.06 12.99 12.06
C TYR A 205 -12.97 13.92 13.28
N GLY A 206 -12.19 15.01 13.17
CA GLY A 206 -12.17 16.09 14.16
C GLY A 206 -11.39 15.76 15.42
N ALA A 207 -10.18 15.19 15.28
CA ALA A 207 -9.23 15.09 16.38
C ALA A 207 -8.96 16.48 16.99
N LYS A 208 -8.91 16.55 18.33
CA LYS A 208 -8.58 17.78 19.05
C LYS A 208 -7.12 18.18 18.81
N GLU A 209 -6.24 17.20 18.78
CA GLU A 209 -4.80 17.38 18.61
C GLU A 209 -4.21 16.13 17.97
N ILE A 210 -3.25 16.31 17.06
CA ILE A 210 -2.38 15.22 16.58
C ILE A 210 -1.03 15.39 17.31
N VAL A 211 -0.77 14.49 18.26
CA VAL A 211 0.36 14.58 19.20
C VAL A 211 1.66 14.30 18.46
N ASP A 212 2.68 15.12 18.69
CA ASP A 212 4.03 14.89 18.13
C ASP A 212 4.69 13.68 18.82
N PRO A 213 5.01 12.60 18.09
CA PRO A 213 5.63 11.41 18.68
C PRO A 213 7.13 11.57 18.96
N ARG A 214 7.80 12.58 18.38
CA ARG A 214 9.27 12.72 18.45
C ARG A 214 9.84 12.71 19.87
N PRO A 215 9.25 13.41 20.86
CA PRO A 215 9.77 13.39 22.23
C PRO A 215 9.75 12.00 22.89
N TYR A 216 8.93 11.08 22.36
CA TYR A 216 8.71 9.73 22.89
C TYR A 216 9.45 8.65 22.08
N ALA A 217 10.09 9.03 20.98
CA ALA A 217 10.83 8.09 20.13
C ALA A 217 11.95 7.42 20.91
N VAL A 218 12.07 6.09 20.80
CA VAL A 218 13.15 5.31 21.42
C VAL A 218 14.04 4.67 20.36
N GLY A 219 15.29 4.40 20.72
CA GLY A 219 16.23 3.63 19.89
C GLY A 219 16.37 4.15 18.46
N SER A 220 16.15 3.26 17.48
CA SER A 220 16.26 3.55 16.05
C SER A 220 15.25 4.58 15.54
N LEU A 221 14.06 4.70 16.16
CA LEU A 221 13.05 5.68 15.76
C LEU A 221 13.54 7.13 15.92
N ARG A 222 14.44 7.41 16.88
CA ARG A 222 15.06 8.74 17.00
C ARG A 222 15.87 9.08 15.74
N LYS A 223 16.64 8.12 15.24
CA LYS A 223 17.45 8.28 14.03
C LYS A 223 16.56 8.47 12.80
N VAL A 224 15.45 7.72 12.72
CA VAL A 224 14.45 7.88 11.66
C VAL A 224 13.90 9.32 11.63
N PHE A 225 13.55 9.90 12.78
CA PHE A 225 13.11 11.30 12.83
C PHE A 225 14.21 12.32 12.52
N GLU A 226 15.47 12.03 12.84
CA GLU A 226 16.62 12.89 12.50
C GLU A 226 16.92 12.88 10.99
N GLU A 227 16.77 11.72 10.35
CA GLU A 227 16.98 11.51 8.92
C GLU A 227 15.83 12.09 8.09
N TYR A 228 14.59 11.72 8.41
CA TYR A 228 13.40 12.11 7.65
C TYR A 228 12.68 13.32 8.26
N LYS A 229 13.28 14.50 8.08
CA LYS A 229 12.80 15.76 8.67
C LYS A 229 11.48 16.29 8.09
N HIS A 230 11.01 15.73 6.98
CA HIS A 230 9.82 16.18 6.27
C HIS A 230 8.51 15.65 6.88
N MET A 231 8.59 14.60 7.73
CA MET A 231 7.41 14.03 8.39
C MET A 231 6.68 15.08 9.22
N ALA A 232 5.36 15.05 9.22
CA ALA A 232 4.51 15.84 10.10
C ALA A 232 4.49 15.23 11.52
N ASN A 233 3.41 15.42 12.27
CA ASN A 233 3.20 14.78 13.58
C ASN A 233 2.66 13.37 13.38
N VAL A 234 3.47 12.49 12.78
CA VAL A 234 3.13 11.09 12.50
C VAL A 234 4.27 10.19 12.95
N LEU A 235 3.94 8.97 13.39
CA LEU A 235 4.89 7.93 13.76
C LEU A 235 4.97 6.90 12.62
N PRO A 236 6.13 6.72 11.95
CA PRO A 236 6.28 5.65 10.96
C PRO A 236 6.26 4.28 11.63
N ALA A 237 5.49 3.34 11.08
CA ALA A 237 5.45 1.95 11.52
C ALA A 237 6.71 1.17 11.09
N MET A 238 7.82 1.42 11.77
CA MET A 238 9.09 0.73 11.50
C MET A 238 9.16 -0.64 12.17
N GLY A 239 9.59 -1.67 11.44
CA GLY A 239 9.68 -3.03 12.00
C GLY A 239 10.38 -4.06 11.12
N TYR A 240 11.61 -3.79 10.70
CA TYR A 240 12.47 -4.73 9.97
C TYR A 240 13.03 -5.87 10.85
N GLY A 241 12.72 -5.89 12.15
CA GLY A 241 13.14 -6.95 13.07
C GLY A 241 12.63 -6.72 14.49
N GLU A 242 12.79 -7.72 15.37
CA GLU A 242 12.21 -7.71 16.73
C GLU A 242 12.58 -6.46 17.54
N GLN A 243 13.80 -5.96 17.41
CA GLN A 243 14.23 -4.78 18.14
C GLN A 243 13.40 -3.56 17.73
N GLN A 244 13.18 -3.35 16.44
CA GLN A 244 12.40 -2.21 15.95
C GLN A 244 10.92 -2.33 16.33
N ILE A 245 10.38 -3.55 16.33
CA ILE A 245 9.00 -3.79 16.80
C ILE A 245 8.86 -3.40 18.28
N ARG A 246 9.81 -3.83 19.14
CA ARG A 246 9.83 -3.44 20.57
C ARG A 246 9.99 -1.93 20.76
N GLU A 247 10.81 -1.28 19.94
CA GLU A 247 11.00 0.17 19.98
C GLU A 247 9.73 0.91 19.55
N LEU A 248 9.04 0.44 18.51
CA LEU A 248 7.76 0.97 18.05
C LEU A 248 6.66 0.82 19.11
N GLU A 249 6.54 -0.37 19.71
CA GLU A 249 5.61 -0.63 20.80
C GLU A 249 5.86 0.30 22.00
N ALA A 250 7.12 0.42 22.44
CA ALA A 250 7.50 1.27 23.55
C ALA A 250 7.21 2.75 23.27
N THR A 251 7.48 3.23 22.06
CA THR A 251 7.14 4.61 21.66
C THR A 251 5.64 4.82 21.65
N ILE A 252 4.85 3.94 21.03
CA ILE A 252 3.38 4.05 20.99
C ILE A 252 2.80 4.11 22.40
N ASN A 253 3.28 3.24 23.31
CA ASN A 253 2.79 3.19 24.68
C ASN A 253 3.25 4.40 25.51
N ALA A 254 4.41 5.01 25.21
CA ALA A 254 4.92 6.18 25.91
C ALA A 254 4.23 7.51 25.53
N VAL A 255 3.72 7.64 24.29
CA VAL A 255 3.09 8.89 23.83
C VAL A 255 1.87 9.24 24.67
N ASP A 256 1.83 10.42 25.27
CA ASP A 256 0.67 10.93 26.00
C ASP A 256 -0.46 11.34 25.04
N CYS A 257 -1.35 10.39 24.72
CA CYS A 257 -2.53 10.58 23.89
C CYS A 257 -3.72 9.73 24.39
N ASP A 258 -4.93 10.09 23.97
CA ASP A 258 -6.17 9.40 24.34
C ASP A 258 -6.40 8.11 23.52
N THR A 259 -6.01 8.13 22.24
CA THR A 259 -6.19 7.01 21.30
C THR A 259 -5.09 7.01 20.24
N ILE A 260 -4.97 5.88 19.54
CA ILE A 260 -4.18 5.73 18.33
C ILE A 260 -5.10 5.78 17.10
N VAL A 261 -4.63 6.40 16.04
CA VAL A 261 -5.19 6.30 14.69
C VAL A 261 -4.19 5.53 13.84
N ALA A 262 -4.50 4.28 13.55
CA ALA A 262 -3.64 3.38 12.79
C ALA A 262 -3.93 3.56 11.29
N GLY A 263 -3.07 4.29 10.59
CA GLY A 263 -3.04 4.47 9.14
C GLY A 263 -2.34 3.35 8.37
N THR A 264 -1.88 2.31 9.08
CA THR A 264 -1.16 1.16 8.52
C THR A 264 -2.12 0.17 7.84
N PRO A 265 -1.72 -0.49 6.74
CA PRO A 265 -2.50 -1.57 6.14
C PRO A 265 -2.73 -2.78 7.08
N ILE A 266 -1.79 -3.02 8.00
CA ILE A 266 -1.85 -4.09 9.00
C ILE A 266 -2.61 -3.71 10.27
N GLU A 267 -3.03 -4.72 11.01
CA GLU A 267 -3.55 -4.57 12.38
C GLU A 267 -2.40 -4.61 13.39
N LEU A 268 -1.99 -3.45 13.91
CA LEU A 268 -0.84 -3.33 14.81
C LEU A 268 -0.96 -4.23 16.06
N LYS A 269 -2.18 -4.41 16.59
CA LYS A 269 -2.44 -5.28 17.75
C LYS A 269 -2.16 -6.77 17.52
N ARG A 270 -1.94 -7.21 16.29
CA ARG A 270 -1.52 -8.59 15.99
C ARG A 270 -0.03 -8.81 16.18
N ILE A 271 0.75 -7.74 16.07
CA ILE A 271 2.21 -7.79 16.06
C ILE A 271 2.85 -7.22 17.32
N MET A 272 2.12 -6.42 18.11
CA MET A 272 2.63 -5.79 19.33
C MET A 272 1.52 -5.51 20.36
N GLU A 273 1.92 -5.31 21.62
CA GLU A 273 0.99 -5.02 22.71
C GLU A 273 0.72 -3.51 22.86
N ILE A 274 -0.46 -3.10 22.40
CA ILE A 274 -0.90 -1.70 22.47
C ILE A 274 -1.86 -1.50 23.64
N SER A 275 -1.46 -0.68 24.61
CA SER A 275 -2.24 -0.39 25.82
C SER A 275 -3.38 0.63 25.63
N LYS A 276 -3.42 1.32 24.49
CA LYS A 276 -4.37 2.40 24.21
C LYS A 276 -5.50 1.95 23.27
N PRO A 277 -6.69 2.59 23.32
CA PRO A 277 -7.69 2.45 22.27
C PRO A 277 -7.10 2.78 20.89
N GLU A 278 -7.64 2.16 19.85
CA GLU A 278 -7.15 2.29 18.47
C GLU A 278 -8.34 2.37 17.53
N ALA A 279 -8.31 3.38 16.65
CA ALA A 279 -9.16 3.46 15.46
C ALA A 279 -8.35 3.07 14.23
N HIS A 280 -8.79 2.05 13.51
CA HIS A 280 -8.12 1.57 12.31
C HIS A 280 -8.66 2.27 11.07
N VAL A 281 -7.76 2.87 10.29
CA VAL A 281 -8.11 3.56 9.04
C VAL A 281 -8.17 2.56 7.90
N LYS A 282 -9.23 2.68 7.09
CA LYS A 282 -9.44 1.89 5.88
C LYS A 282 -9.65 2.81 4.69
N TYR A 283 -9.21 2.37 3.53
CA TYR A 283 -9.45 3.05 2.27
C TYR A 283 -9.75 2.01 1.19
N GLU A 284 -10.67 2.36 0.32
CA GLU A 284 -11.03 1.58 -0.85
C GLU A 284 -10.98 2.49 -2.07
N LEU A 285 -10.61 1.91 -3.21
CA LEU A 285 -10.54 2.65 -4.46
C LEU A 285 -11.95 2.99 -4.93
N GLU A 286 -12.19 4.26 -5.26
CA GLU A 286 -13.45 4.72 -5.84
C GLU A 286 -13.17 5.41 -7.18
N GLU A 287 -13.45 4.70 -8.27
CA GLU A 287 -13.25 5.19 -9.64
C GLU A 287 -14.16 6.40 -9.93
N ARG A 288 -13.61 7.41 -10.60
CA ARG A 288 -14.31 8.64 -10.99
C ARG A 288 -14.52 8.63 -12.50
N GLY A 289 -15.78 8.73 -12.92
CA GLY A 289 -16.13 8.82 -14.35
C GLY A 289 -16.03 7.50 -15.09
N LYS A 290 -15.69 7.58 -16.38
CA LYS A 290 -15.57 6.46 -17.32
C LYS A 290 -14.34 6.68 -18.22
N PRO A 291 -13.65 5.61 -18.65
CA PRO A 291 -13.89 4.21 -18.32
C PRO A 291 -13.53 3.87 -16.86
N THR A 292 -14.11 2.79 -16.34
CA THR A 292 -13.80 2.23 -15.01
C THR A 292 -12.87 1.03 -15.16
N LEU A 293 -12.18 0.63 -14.08
CA LEU A 293 -11.43 -0.63 -14.04
C LEU A 293 -12.34 -1.82 -14.32
N LYS A 294 -13.62 -1.75 -13.94
CA LYS A 294 -14.57 -2.82 -14.33
C LYS A 294 -14.69 -2.95 -15.85
N ASP A 295 -14.88 -1.83 -16.56
CA ASP A 295 -15.02 -1.87 -18.02
C ASP A 295 -13.75 -2.46 -18.69
N ILE A 296 -12.57 -2.08 -18.16
CA ILE A 296 -11.26 -2.55 -18.62
C ILE A 296 -11.07 -4.05 -18.33
N ILE A 297 -11.39 -4.50 -17.11
CA ILE A 297 -11.22 -5.90 -16.71
C ILE A 297 -12.22 -6.81 -17.45
N ASP A 298 -13.45 -6.35 -17.69
CA ASP A 298 -14.42 -7.09 -18.49
C ASP A 298 -13.90 -7.31 -19.93
N ASP A 299 -13.31 -6.27 -20.55
CA ASP A 299 -12.69 -6.35 -21.89
C ASP A 299 -11.48 -7.30 -21.91
N PHE A 300 -10.59 -7.20 -20.91
CA PHE A 300 -9.46 -8.11 -20.73
C PHE A 300 -9.91 -9.58 -20.66
N ILE A 301 -10.90 -9.89 -19.81
CA ILE A 301 -11.42 -11.26 -19.67
C ILE A 301 -12.01 -11.75 -21.00
N SER A 302 -12.72 -10.88 -21.72
CA SER A 302 -13.31 -11.23 -23.01
C SER A 302 -12.26 -11.60 -24.06
N LYS A 303 -11.11 -10.91 -24.07
CA LYS A 303 -10.05 -11.10 -25.08
C LYS A 303 -9.09 -12.25 -24.76
N HIS A 304 -8.80 -12.49 -23.48
CA HIS A 304 -7.69 -13.37 -23.08
C HIS A 304 -8.12 -14.68 -22.43
N ILE A 305 -9.35 -14.79 -21.90
CA ILE A 305 -9.77 -15.93 -21.09
C ILE A 305 -10.94 -16.70 -21.69
N ARG A 306 -11.84 -16.02 -22.41
CA ARG A 306 -13.07 -16.63 -22.96
C ARG A 306 -13.00 -16.98 -24.46
N GLU A 307 -11.83 -16.85 -25.09
CA GLU A 307 -11.54 -17.37 -26.43
C GLU A 307 -10.94 -18.78 -26.36
#